data_AF-A0A3C1S6L0-F1
#
_entry.id   AF-A0A3C1S6L0-F1
#
_cell.length_a   1.000
_cell.length_b   1.000
_cell.length_c   1.000
_cell.angle_alpha   90.00
_cell.angle_beta   90.00
_cell.angle_gamma   90.00
#
_symmetry.space_group_name_H-M   'P 1'
#
loop_
_entity.id
_entity.type
_entity.pdbx_description
1 polymer ?
#
loop_
_entity_poly.entity_id
_entity_poly.type
_entity_poly.pdbx_seq_one_letter_code
_entity_poly.pdbx_strand_id
1 'polypeptide(L)'
;IEQAYFRDMSFYFLPEMKKELYTPDTAKTIGNFNAFDVLGRHFAANQNPDPVTRVQYVDIKTYMTEDILVKVDRMSMANSLEVRAP
;
A
#
# COMPACT_ATOMS: atom_id res chain seq x y z
N ILE A 1 -8.04 12.23 3.43
CA ILE A 1 -6.87 11.81 2.62
C ILE A 1 -6.56 10.32 2.83
N GLU A 2 -6.42 9.86 4.08
CA GLU A 2 -6.02 8.47 4.40
C GLU A 2 -6.94 7.40 3.81
N GLN A 3 -8.26 7.55 3.98
CA GLN A 3 -9.25 6.64 3.41
C GLN A 3 -9.24 6.65 1.87
N ALA A 4 -9.02 7.82 1.25
CA ALA A 4 -8.93 7.93 -0.20
C ALA A 4 -7.68 7.21 -0.72
N TYR A 5 -6.53 7.43 -0.08
CA TYR A 5 -5.28 6.76 -0.42
C TYR A 5 -5.35 5.24 -0.19
N PHE A 6 -5.93 4.77 0.92
CA PHE A 6 -6.11 3.33 1.14
C PHE A 6 -6.99 2.67 0.08
N ARG A 7 -8.06 3.35 -0.37
CA ARG A 7 -8.91 2.85 -1.45
C ARG A 7 -8.14 2.77 -2.77
N ASP A 8 -7.30 3.76 -3.06
CA ASP A 8 -6.41 3.76 -4.22
C ASP A 8 -5.39 2.59 -4.17
N MET A 9 -4.78 2.38 -3.00
CA MET A 9 -3.84 1.27 -2.76
C MET A 9 -4.52 -0.12 -2.67
N SER A 10 -5.85 -0.18 -2.64
CA SER A 10 -6.60 -1.45 -2.69
C SER A 10 -6.78 -1.93 -4.13
N PHE A 11 -5.70 -1.92 -4.91
CA PHE A 11 -5.63 -2.04 -6.39
C PHE A 11 -6.61 -3.01 -7.03
N TYR A 12 -6.87 -4.16 -6.41
CA TYR A 12 -7.69 -5.23 -6.99
C TYR A 12 -9.09 -5.32 -6.39
N PHE A 13 -9.22 -5.17 -5.07
CA PHE A 13 -10.48 -5.42 -4.37
C PHE A 13 -10.68 -4.44 -3.23
N LEU A 14 -11.78 -3.70 -3.31
CA LEU A 14 -12.25 -2.84 -2.23
C LEU A 14 -12.67 -3.67 -1.02
N PRO A 15 -12.65 -3.10 0.21
CA PRO A 15 -13.05 -3.81 1.43
C PRO A 15 -14.43 -4.48 1.34
N GLU A 16 -15.38 -3.80 0.72
CA GLU A 16 -16.73 -4.30 0.45
C GLU A 16 -16.73 -5.54 -0.46
N MET A 17 -15.88 -5.57 -1.49
CA MET A 17 -15.78 -6.68 -2.45
C MET A 17 -15.13 -7.92 -1.84
N LYS A 18 -14.24 -7.75 -0.85
CA LYS A 18 -13.56 -8.87 -0.19
C LYS A 18 -14.55 -9.84 0.49
N LYS A 19 -15.69 -9.33 0.96
CA LYS A 19 -16.75 -10.16 1.59
C LYS A 19 -17.39 -11.14 0.61
N GLU A 20 -17.42 -10.81 -0.68
CA GLU A 20 -17.95 -11.69 -1.73
C GLU A 20 -16.94 -12.76 -2.16
N LEU A 21 -15.65 -12.54 -1.91
CA LEU A 21 -14.56 -13.44 -2.27
C LEU A 21 -14.24 -14.48 -1.18
N TYR A 22 -14.54 -14.17 0.08
CA TYR A 22 -14.16 -15.02 1.20
C TYR A 22 -15.09 -16.22 1.35
N THR A 23 -14.49 -17.40 1.49
CA THR A 23 -15.22 -18.55 2.02
C THR A 23 -15.60 -18.29 3.48
N PRO A 24 -16.65 -18.95 4.02
CA PRO A 24 -17.03 -18.81 5.43
C PRO A 24 -15.87 -19.03 6.40
N ASP A 25 -15.03 -20.05 6.15
CA ASP A 25 -13.85 -20.35 6.97
C ASP A 25 -12.78 -19.25 6.90
N THR A 26 -12.57 -18.67 5.70
CA THR A 26 -11.63 -17.56 5.51
C THR A 26 -12.12 -16.32 6.25
N ALA A 27 -13.40 -15.97 6.12
CA ALA A 27 -14.01 -14.84 6.82
C ALA A 27 -13.89 -14.99 8.35
N LYS A 28 -14.11 -16.22 8.87
CA LYS A 28 -13.94 -16.53 10.29
C LYS A 28 -12.48 -16.38 10.75
N THR A 29 -11.52 -16.81 9.92
CA THR A 29 -10.09 -16.74 10.24
C THR A 29 -9.57 -15.30 10.25
N ILE A 30 -9.99 -14.48 9.29
CA ILE A 30 -9.64 -13.05 9.21
C ILE A 30 -10.28 -12.27 10.37
N GLY A 31 -11.51 -12.63 10.75
CA GLY A 31 -12.22 -12.00 11.85
C GLY A 31 -12.41 -10.50 11.62
N ASN A 32 -12.00 -9.69 12.60
CA ASN A 32 -12.16 -8.23 12.58
C ASN A 32 -10.93 -7.49 12.05
N PHE A 33 -9.99 -8.18 11.40
CA PHE A 33 -8.81 -7.54 10.84
C PHE A 33 -9.19 -6.51 9.77
N ASN A 34 -8.73 -5.28 9.95
CA ASN A 34 -8.92 -4.21 8.98
C ASN A 34 -7.59 -3.89 8.28
N ALA A 35 -7.54 -4.14 6.97
CA ALA A 35 -6.37 -3.84 6.16
C ALA A 35 -5.99 -2.34 6.18
N PHE A 36 -6.95 -1.45 6.47
CA PHE A 36 -6.68 -0.03 6.64
C PHE A 36 -5.67 0.24 7.75
N ASP A 37 -5.68 -0.55 8.83
CA ASP A 37 -4.84 -0.32 10.00
C ASP A 37 -3.34 -0.44 9.68
N VAL A 38 -3.00 -1.21 8.64
CA VAL A 38 -1.62 -1.37 8.14
C VAL A 38 -1.06 -0.06 7.60
N LEU A 39 -1.87 0.72 6.87
CA LEU A 39 -1.49 2.06 6.39
C LEU A 39 -1.74 3.13 7.46
N GLY A 40 -2.84 2.98 8.21
CA GLY A 40 -3.27 3.91 9.25
C GLY A 40 -2.21 4.15 10.31
N ARG A 41 -1.46 3.11 10.72
CA ARG A 41 -0.32 3.26 11.63
C ARG A 41 0.79 4.18 11.08
N HIS A 42 1.02 4.19 9.76
CA HIS A 42 2.02 5.08 9.13
C HIS A 42 1.48 6.50 9.00
N PHE A 43 0.19 6.66 8.68
CA PHE A 43 -0.47 7.98 8.72
C PHE A 43 -0.49 8.58 10.12
N ALA A 44 -0.71 7.77 11.16
CA ALA A 44 -0.68 8.22 12.56
C ALA A 44 0.73 8.64 13.00
N ALA A 45 1.76 7.96 12.49
CA ALA A 45 3.17 8.26 12.77
C ALA A 45 3.69 9.53 12.07
N ASN A 46 2.98 10.05 11.05
CA ASN A 46 3.36 11.27 10.34
C ASN A 46 2.21 12.29 10.29
N GLN A 47 2.32 13.31 11.13
CA GLN A 47 1.33 14.38 11.29
C GLN A 47 1.71 15.67 10.54
N ASN A 48 2.52 15.57 9.47
CA ASN A 48 2.90 16.74 8.67
C ASN A 48 1.65 17.51 8.17
N PRO A 49 1.57 18.84 8.30
CA PRO A 49 0.38 19.59 7.89
C PRO A 49 0.10 19.51 6.39
N ASP A 50 1.11 19.26 5.55
CA ASP A 50 0.94 19.08 4.12
C ASP A 50 0.47 17.65 3.79
N PRO A 51 -0.73 17.48 3.19
CA PRO A 51 -1.26 16.16 2.87
C PRO A 51 -0.43 15.40 1.84
N VAL A 52 0.26 16.09 0.92
CA VAL A 52 1.10 15.43 -0.10
C VAL A 52 2.31 14.79 0.57
N THR A 53 3.02 15.53 1.41
CA THR A 53 4.16 15.03 2.19
C THR A 53 3.75 13.87 3.10
N ARG A 54 2.54 13.92 3.67
CA ARG A 54 2.00 12.80 4.46
C ARG A 54 1.83 11.53 3.64
N VAL A 55 1.22 11.64 2.46
CA VAL A 55 1.01 10.50 1.57
C VAL A 55 2.36 9.96 1.07
N GLN A 56 3.27 10.83 0.65
CA GLN A 56 4.62 10.43 0.22
C GLN A 56 5.35 9.61 1.29
N TYR A 57 5.30 10.04 2.55
CA TYR A 57 5.87 9.25 3.65
C TYR A 57 5.27 7.84 3.72
N VAL A 58 3.95 7.72 3.62
CA VAL A 58 3.28 6.40 3.64
C VAL A 58 3.71 5.58 2.43
N ASP A 59 3.75 6.16 1.22
CA ASP A 59 4.26 5.50 0.01
C ASP A 59 5.67 4.93 0.21
N ILE A 60 6.59 5.71 0.80
CA ILE A 60 7.96 5.25 1.10
C ILE A 60 7.91 3.99 1.99
N LYS A 61 7.04 4.01 3.01
CA LYS A 61 6.97 2.97 4.03
C LYS A 61 6.19 1.73 3.59
N THR A 62 5.32 1.81 2.60
CA THR A 62 4.37 0.72 2.30
C THR A 62 4.28 0.32 0.83
N TYR A 63 4.71 1.15 -0.11
CA TYR A 63 4.58 0.87 -1.55
C TYR A 63 5.92 0.87 -2.29
N MET A 64 6.81 1.83 -2.00
CA MET A 64 8.07 1.92 -2.74
C MET A 64 9.06 0.82 -2.38
N THR A 65 9.21 0.53 -1.08
CA THR A 65 10.12 -0.52 -0.60
C THR A 65 9.57 -1.90 -0.99
N GLU A 66 10.43 -2.81 -1.44
CA GLU A 66 10.10 -4.17 -1.90
C GLU A 66 9.22 -4.32 -3.16
N ASP A 67 8.51 -3.28 -3.61
CA ASP A 67 7.84 -3.27 -4.92
C ASP A 67 8.58 -2.34 -5.90
N ILE A 68 8.15 -1.08 -6.04
CA ILE A 68 8.63 -0.21 -7.12
C ILE A 68 10.15 -0.08 -7.17
N LEU A 69 10.81 0.16 -6.03
CA LEU A 69 12.26 0.36 -6.02
C LEU A 69 13.02 -0.93 -6.35
N VAL A 70 12.61 -2.07 -5.80
CA VAL A 70 13.32 -3.34 -5.98
C VAL A 70 13.03 -3.95 -7.34
N LYS A 71 11.77 -3.92 -7.77
CA LYS A 71 11.35 -4.46 -9.06
C LYS A 71 12.01 -3.69 -10.21
N VAL A 72 11.95 -2.36 -10.18
CA VAL A 72 12.52 -1.54 -11.26
C VAL A 72 14.03 -1.74 -11.34
N ASP A 73 14.73 -1.73 -10.20
CA ASP A 73 16.18 -1.97 -10.12
C ASP A 73 16.58 -3.33 -10.71
N ARG A 74 15.93 -4.41 -10.28
CA ARG A 74 16.25 -5.76 -10.79
C ARG A 74 15.95 -5.90 -12.28
N MET A 75 14.86 -5.32 -12.77
CA MET A 75 14.50 -5.40 -14.17
C MET A 75 15.39 -4.52 -15.05
N SER A 76 15.86 -3.37 -14.55
CA SER A 76 16.79 -2.52 -15.29
C SER A 76 18.17 -3.17 -15.37
N MET A 77 18.68 -3.74 -14.27
CA MET A 77 19.93 -4.51 -14.27
C MET A 77 19.88 -5.70 -15.24
N ALA A 78 18.77 -6.42 -15.30
CA ALA A 78 18.58 -7.54 -16.25
C ALA A 78 18.70 -7.12 -17.72
N ASN A 79 18.54 -5.83 -18.02
CA ASN A 79 18.64 -5.25 -19.35
C ASN A 79 19.81 -4.26 -19.49
N SER A 80 20.76 -4.26 -18.54
CA SER A 80 21.90 -3.34 -18.51
C SER A 80 21.52 -1.85 -18.58
N LEU A 81 20.35 -1.49 -18.03
CA LEU A 81 19.85 -0.12 -17.95
C LEU A 81 20.00 0.43 -16.53
N GLU A 82 20.37 1.71 -16.42
CA GLU A 82 20.28 2.47 -15.18
C GLU A 82 18.98 3.31 -15.20
N VAL A 83 18.09 3.06 -14.25
CA VAL A 83 16.85 3.82 -14.07
C VAL A 83 17.00 4.69 -12.82
N ARG A 84 16.62 5.96 -12.92
CA ARG A 84 16.62 6.90 -11.79
C ARG A 84 15.19 7.30 -11.45
N ALA A 85 14.87 7.24 -10.16
CA ALA A 85 13.63 7.81 -9.63
C ALA A 85 13.79 9.34 -9.49
N PRO A 86 12.80 10.14 -9.91
CA PRO A 86 12.82 11.60 -9.75
C PRO A 86 12.72 12.03 -8.28
#